data_AF-A0A5N3UIB2-F1
#
_entry.id   AF-A0A5N3UIB2-F1
#
_cell.length_a   1.000
_cell.length_b   1.000
_cell.length_c   1.000
_cell.angle_alpha   90.00
_cell.angle_beta   90.00
_cell.angle_gamma   90.00
#
_symmetry.space_group_name_H-M   'P 1'
#
loop_
_entity.id
_entity.type
_entity.pdbx_description
1 polymer ?
#
loop_
_entity_poly.entity_id
_entity_poly.type
_entity_poly.pdbx_seq_one_letter_code
_entity_poly.pdbx_strand_id
1 'polypeptide(L)'
;VPFRESDGRVWAEEFRCEGEEPELWSCPRVPCPGGTCHHTYSEVRLMTNGSSQCEGQVEMNISGRWRALCASHWSLANANVVCRQLGCGVAISTPSGPHLVEEGDQISTVRFHCSGSESFLWSCPVTVLGGSDCSHGNTASVICSGKREGQGLLVLRMLLE
;
A
#
# COMPACT_ATOMS: atom_id res chain seq x y z
N VAL A 1 23.36 3.83 3.47
CA VAL A 1 22.82 5.12 3.00
C VAL A 1 21.37 4.90 2.59
N PRO A 2 20.39 5.65 3.11
CA PRO A 2 19.02 5.54 2.62
C PRO A 2 18.96 6.13 1.21
N PHE A 3 18.23 5.48 0.31
CA PHE A 3 17.97 6.03 -1.02
C PHE A 3 17.18 7.33 -0.87
N ARG A 4 17.67 8.43 -1.44
CA ARG A 4 16.99 9.72 -1.48
C ARG A 4 15.77 9.62 -2.39
N GLU A 5 14.65 10.19 -1.96
CA GLU A 5 13.50 10.44 -2.83
C GLU A 5 13.96 11.33 -4.00
N SER A 6 13.82 10.80 -5.21
CA SER A 6 14.13 11.50 -6.45
C SER A 6 12.84 12.07 -7.00
N ASP A 7 12.82 13.38 -7.25
CA ASP A 7 11.76 14.09 -7.98
C ASP A 7 11.79 13.75 -9.50
N GLY A 8 12.50 12.68 -9.87
CA GLY A 8 12.65 12.21 -11.23
C GLY A 8 11.37 11.55 -11.73
N ARG A 9 11.00 11.86 -12.98
CA ARG A 9 9.94 11.13 -13.69
C ARG A 9 10.22 9.63 -13.61
N VAL A 10 9.25 8.88 -13.09
CA VAL A 10 9.18 7.43 -13.26
C VAL A 10 9.07 7.16 -14.76
N TRP A 11 9.88 6.24 -15.26
CA TRP A 11 9.97 5.98 -16.69
C TRP A 11 8.72 5.22 -17.11
N ALA A 12 8.04 5.71 -18.15
CA ALA A 12 6.88 5.04 -18.76
C ALA A 12 7.30 3.99 -19.81
N GLU A 13 8.54 3.52 -19.72
CA GLU A 13 9.22 2.67 -20.70
C GLU A 13 9.97 1.56 -19.96
N GLU A 14 9.99 0.36 -20.54
CA GLU A 14 10.73 -0.80 -20.02
C GLU A 14 12.10 -0.89 -20.70
N PHE A 15 13.16 -1.14 -19.93
CA PHE A 15 14.48 -1.45 -20.47
C PHE A 15 14.54 -2.93 -20.86
N ARG A 16 14.70 -3.22 -22.16
CA ARG A 16 14.91 -4.59 -22.66
C ARG A 16 16.37 -4.81 -22.99
N CYS A 17 17.19 -4.94 -21.95
CA CYS A 17 18.61 -5.24 -22.10
C CYS A 17 18.85 -6.69 -22.54
N GLU A 18 19.83 -6.94 -23.40
CA GLU A 18 20.31 -8.29 -23.72
C GLU A 18 21.45 -8.73 -22.77
N GLY A 19 22.09 -7.78 -22.07
CA GLY A 19 23.16 -8.01 -21.10
C GLY A 19 24.56 -7.71 -21.64
N GLU A 20 24.68 -7.34 -22.91
CA GLU A 20 25.92 -6.88 -23.56
C GLU A 20 26.10 -5.36 -23.44
N GLU A 21 25.10 -4.65 -22.92
CA GLU A 21 25.14 -3.21 -22.75
C GLU A 21 26.03 -2.78 -21.57
N PRO A 22 26.85 -1.73 -21.73
CA PRO A 22 27.76 -1.28 -20.68
C PRO A 22 27.03 -0.64 -19.50
N GLU A 23 25.86 -0.01 -19.75
CA GLU A 23 25.07 0.69 -18.74
C GLU A 23 23.56 0.58 -19.06
N LEU A 24 22.71 0.64 -18.02
CA LEU A 24 21.25 0.48 -18.12
C LEU A 24 20.58 1.45 -19.11
N TRP A 25 21.09 2.66 -19.24
CA TRP A 25 20.54 3.66 -20.19
C TRP A 25 20.86 3.37 -21.65
N SER A 26 21.83 2.48 -21.91
CA SER A 26 22.18 2.01 -23.25
C SER A 26 21.21 0.93 -23.75
N CYS A 27 20.40 0.35 -22.87
CA CYS A 27 19.43 -0.66 -23.26
C CYS A 27 18.30 -0.03 -24.10
N PRO A 28 17.80 -0.77 -25.11
CA PRO A 28 16.58 -0.39 -25.82
C PRO A 28 15.43 -0.16 -24.86
N ARG A 29 14.78 1.00 -24.97
CA ARG A 29 13.57 1.33 -24.23
C ARG A 29 12.38 0.99 -25.10
N VAL A 30 11.42 0.26 -24.54
CA VAL A 30 10.19 -0.06 -25.25
C VAL A 30 9.00 0.56 -24.52
N PRO A 31 8.03 1.14 -25.27
CA PRO A 31 6.76 1.53 -24.70
C PRO A 31 6.06 0.32 -24.09
N CYS A 32 5.57 0.47 -22.87
CA CYS A 32 4.87 -0.59 -22.18
C CYS A 32 3.59 -0.98 -22.96
N PRO A 33 3.26 -2.28 -23.13
CA PRO A 33 2.06 -2.70 -23.85
C PRO A 33 0.80 -2.10 -23.20
N GLY A 34 0.07 -1.25 -23.95
CA GLY A 34 -1.10 -0.54 -23.43
C GLY A 34 -0.82 0.81 -22.77
N GLY A 35 0.40 1.34 -22.86
CA GLY A 35 0.76 2.68 -22.38
C GLY A 35 1.04 2.78 -20.87
N THR A 36 0.91 1.68 -20.14
CA THR A 36 1.15 1.60 -18.70
C THR A 36 2.12 0.47 -18.42
N CYS A 37 3.22 0.76 -17.74
CA CYS A 37 4.15 -0.28 -17.30
C CYS A 37 3.50 -1.12 -16.21
N HIS A 38 3.51 -2.44 -16.41
CA HIS A 38 2.87 -3.37 -15.48
C HIS A 38 3.71 -3.47 -14.21
N HIS A 39 3.47 -2.54 -13.29
CA HIS A 39 4.00 -2.64 -11.94
C HIS A 39 3.33 -3.82 -11.24
N THR A 40 4.14 -4.73 -10.70
CA THR A 40 3.66 -5.87 -9.89
C THR A 40 2.82 -5.38 -8.71
N TYR A 41 3.13 -4.20 -8.17
CA TYR A 41 2.38 -3.53 -7.11
C TYR A 41 2.01 -2.13 -7.56
N SER A 42 0.73 -1.83 -7.69
CA SER A 42 0.27 -0.56 -8.29
C SER A 42 -0.56 0.31 -7.34
N GLU A 43 -1.40 -0.30 -6.49
CA GLU A 43 -2.40 0.45 -5.71
C GLU A 43 -2.67 -0.20 -4.35
N VAL A 44 -3.15 0.60 -3.40
CA VAL A 44 -3.60 0.15 -2.07
C VAL A 44 -4.98 0.74 -1.79
N ARG A 45 -5.86 -0.03 -1.16
CA ARG A 45 -7.19 0.42 -0.72
C ARG A 45 -7.55 -0.12 0.66
N LEU A 46 -8.48 0.54 1.32
CA LEU A 46 -9.13 0.03 2.53
C LEU A 46 -10.53 -0.48 2.18
N MET A 47 -10.76 -1.76 2.42
CA MET A 47 -12.09 -2.35 2.35
C MET A 47 -12.80 -2.12 3.68
N THR A 48 -13.95 -1.44 3.62
CA THR A 48 -14.71 -1.00 4.80
C THR A 48 -16.12 -1.60 4.77
N ASN A 49 -16.68 -1.93 5.94
CA ASN A 49 -18.08 -2.34 6.09
C ASN A 49 -19.03 -1.17 6.44
N GLY A 50 -18.62 0.09 6.20
CA GLY A 50 -19.57 1.21 6.15
C GLY A 50 -19.57 2.24 7.30
N SER A 51 -18.44 2.53 7.97
CA SER A 51 -18.41 3.58 9.01
C SER A 51 -17.31 4.65 8.89
N SER A 52 -16.14 4.37 8.31
CA SER A 52 -15.14 5.42 8.04
C SER A 52 -14.28 5.07 6.82
N GLN A 53 -13.96 6.07 5.98
CA GLN A 53 -13.08 5.89 4.81
C GLN A 53 -11.61 5.63 5.19
N CYS A 54 -11.27 5.75 6.48
CA CYS A 54 -9.90 5.70 6.98
C CYS A 54 -9.68 4.54 7.97
N GLU A 55 -10.52 3.52 7.87
CA GLU A 55 -10.43 2.27 8.61
C GLU A 55 -10.86 1.10 7.72
N GLY A 56 -10.13 -0.01 7.76
CA GLY A 56 -10.54 -1.21 7.05
C GLY A 56 -9.45 -2.25 6.86
N GLN A 57 -9.83 -3.33 6.16
CA GLN A 57 -8.91 -4.34 5.65
C GLN A 57 -8.04 -3.73 4.55
N VAL A 58 -6.74 -3.97 4.62
CA VAL A 58 -5.76 -3.47 3.66
C VAL A 58 -5.65 -4.44 2.49
N GLU A 59 -5.97 -3.94 1.30
CA GLU A 59 -5.80 -4.67 0.06
C GLU A 59 -4.82 -3.96 -0.85
N MET A 60 -4.07 -4.75 -1.59
CA MET A 60 -3.10 -4.27 -2.57
C MET A 60 -3.42 -4.87 -3.94
N ASN A 61 -3.30 -4.05 -4.97
CA ASN A 61 -3.37 -4.52 -6.34
C ASN A 61 -2.02 -5.14 -6.72
N ILE A 62 -2.01 -6.47 -6.83
CA ILE A 62 -0.84 -7.28 -7.16
C ILE A 62 -1.08 -7.95 -8.52
N SER A 63 -0.31 -7.53 -9.52
CA SER A 63 -0.43 -8.00 -10.91
C SER A 63 -1.85 -7.89 -11.48
N GLY A 64 -2.53 -6.77 -11.22
CA GLY A 64 -3.88 -6.51 -11.70
C GLY A 64 -5.01 -7.16 -10.89
N ARG A 65 -4.71 -7.78 -9.74
CA ARG A 65 -5.69 -8.39 -8.85
C ARG A 65 -5.58 -7.83 -7.44
N TRP A 66 -6.71 -7.44 -6.86
CA TRP A 66 -6.77 -7.07 -5.45
C TRP A 66 -6.53 -8.31 -4.59
N ARG A 67 -5.70 -8.15 -3.56
CA ARG A 67 -5.36 -9.19 -2.60
C ARG A 67 -5.27 -8.59 -1.21
N ALA A 68 -5.90 -9.24 -0.24
CA ALA A 68 -5.71 -8.91 1.16
C ALA A 68 -4.28 -9.22 1.60
N LEU A 69 -3.67 -8.33 2.38
CA LEU A 69 -2.35 -8.60 2.96
C LEU A 69 -2.48 -9.46 4.22
N CYS A 70 -1.49 -10.30 4.49
CA CYS A 70 -1.48 -11.11 5.69
C CYS A 70 -1.17 -10.31 6.98
N ALA A 71 -1.86 -10.63 8.08
CA ALA A 71 -1.67 -9.96 9.37
C ALA A 71 -0.38 -10.33 10.12
N SER A 72 0.19 -11.53 9.90
CA SER A 72 1.29 -12.09 10.72
C SER A 72 2.55 -11.21 10.81
N HIS A 73 2.72 -10.29 9.86
CA HIS A 73 3.82 -9.33 9.82
C HIS A 73 3.37 -7.91 9.49
N TRP A 74 2.09 -7.63 9.74
CA TRP A 74 1.55 -6.30 9.58
C TRP A 74 1.93 -5.46 10.79
N SER A 75 2.73 -4.43 10.57
CA SER A 75 3.24 -3.55 11.62
C SER A 75 2.56 -2.18 11.60
N LEU A 76 2.61 -1.46 12.72
CA LEU A 76 2.16 -0.07 12.77
C LEU A 76 2.94 0.83 11.80
N ALA A 77 4.21 0.51 11.51
CA ALA A 77 5.02 1.24 10.53
C ALA A 77 4.47 1.04 9.10
N ASN A 78 4.11 -0.19 8.72
CA ASN A 78 3.48 -0.46 7.43
C ASN A 78 2.12 0.26 7.33
N ALA A 79 1.34 0.20 8.40
CA ALA A 79 0.06 0.88 8.51
C ALA A 79 0.20 2.40 8.39
N ASN A 80 1.24 2.99 8.96
CA ASN A 80 1.48 4.43 8.87
C ASN A 80 1.76 4.89 7.43
N VAL A 81 2.51 4.09 6.66
CA VAL A 81 2.72 4.34 5.23
C VAL A 81 1.38 4.31 4.48
N VAL A 82 0.53 3.30 4.73
CA VAL A 82 -0.79 3.20 4.10
C VAL A 82 -1.70 4.38 4.46
N CYS A 83 -1.79 4.75 5.75
CA CYS A 83 -2.60 5.89 6.17
C CYS A 83 -2.17 7.19 5.50
N ARG A 84 -0.86 7.43 5.38
CA ARG A 84 -0.31 8.60 4.71
C ARG A 84 -0.53 8.56 3.21
N GLN A 85 -0.28 7.41 2.58
CA GLN A 85 -0.48 7.18 1.15
C GLN A 85 -1.93 7.44 0.73
N LEU A 86 -2.91 7.07 1.56
CA LEU A 86 -4.34 7.29 1.32
C LEU A 86 -4.83 8.67 1.79
N GLY A 87 -3.94 9.49 2.37
CA GLY A 87 -4.28 10.81 2.89
C GLY A 87 -5.17 10.78 4.14
N CYS A 88 -5.20 9.68 4.88
CA CYS A 88 -5.96 9.46 6.11
C CYS A 88 -5.23 9.88 7.39
N GLY A 89 -4.10 10.57 7.26
CA GLY A 89 -3.26 11.00 8.37
C GLY A 89 -2.29 9.91 8.83
N VAL A 90 -2.22 9.67 10.14
CA VAL A 90 -1.29 8.70 10.75
C VAL A 90 -2.01 7.44 11.20
N ALA A 91 -1.30 6.31 11.29
CA ALA A 91 -1.88 5.09 11.84
C ALA A 91 -2.08 5.21 13.36
N ILE A 92 -3.29 4.89 13.83
CA ILE A 92 -3.62 4.78 15.25
C ILE A 92 -3.35 3.36 15.73
N SER A 93 -3.83 2.35 14.99
CA SER A 93 -3.74 0.95 15.38
C SER A 93 -3.89 0.01 14.20
N THR A 94 -3.47 -1.23 14.42
CA THR A 94 -3.59 -2.36 13.49
C THR A 94 -4.42 -3.45 14.15
N PRO A 95 -5.76 -3.34 14.16
CA PRO A 95 -6.59 -4.41 14.68
C PRO A 95 -6.37 -5.67 13.84
N SER A 96 -6.47 -6.84 14.46
CA SER A 96 -6.57 -8.10 13.71
C SER A 96 -7.79 -8.00 12.81
N GLY A 97 -7.59 -8.09 11.49
CA GLY A 97 -8.68 -7.95 10.53
C GLY A 97 -9.72 -9.06 10.69
N PRO A 98 -11.01 -8.78 10.46
CA PRO A 98 -12.01 -9.82 10.31
C PRO A 98 -11.66 -10.71 9.11
N HIS A 99 -12.10 -11.97 9.14
CA HIS A 99 -12.10 -12.87 7.98
C HIS A 99 -13.08 -12.38 6.90
N LEU A 100 -12.78 -11.26 6.24
CA LEU A 100 -13.53 -10.76 5.09
C LEU A 100 -12.78 -11.13 3.80
N VAL A 101 -12.46 -12.41 3.68
CA VAL A 101 -11.96 -12.98 2.43
C VAL A 101 -13.19 -13.54 1.73
N GLU A 102 -13.63 -12.87 0.66
CA GLU A 102 -14.61 -13.49 -0.26
C GLU A 102 -14.02 -14.80 -0.78
N GLU A 103 -14.85 -15.83 -0.93
CA GLU A 103 -14.45 -17.12 -1.52
C GLU A 103 -13.86 -16.88 -2.93
N GLY A 104 -12.52 -16.82 -3.01
CA GLY A 104 -11.80 -16.62 -4.27
C GLY A 104 -10.57 -15.73 -4.16
N ASP A 105 -10.46 -14.88 -3.12
CA ASP A 105 -9.35 -13.94 -2.99
C ASP A 105 -8.13 -14.54 -2.28
N GLN A 106 -7.00 -14.53 -2.98
CA GLN A 106 -5.72 -15.03 -2.47
C GLN A 106 -5.13 -14.01 -1.50
N ILE A 107 -4.99 -14.39 -0.23
CA ILE A 107 -4.19 -13.65 0.75
C ILE A 107 -2.75 -13.57 0.23
N SER A 108 -2.22 -12.35 0.15
CA SER A 108 -0.81 -12.12 -0.18
C SER A 108 0.06 -12.43 1.03
N THR A 109 1.03 -13.31 0.84
CA THR A 109 2.08 -13.64 1.82
C THR A 109 3.28 -12.68 1.74
N VAL A 110 3.22 -11.68 0.87
CA VAL A 110 4.27 -10.66 0.75
C VAL A 110 4.35 -9.87 2.05
N ARG A 111 5.56 -9.76 2.57
CA ARG A 111 5.86 -9.00 3.79
C ARG A 111 6.54 -7.70 3.44
N PHE A 112 5.97 -6.60 3.94
CA PHE A 112 6.57 -5.27 3.87
C PHE A 112 7.28 -4.96 5.19
N HIS A 113 8.47 -4.36 5.11
CA HIS A 113 9.28 -3.96 6.26
C HIS A 113 9.52 -2.46 6.24
N CYS A 114 8.45 -1.69 6.33
CA CYS A 114 8.53 -0.23 6.30
C CYS A 114 9.19 0.32 7.58
N SER A 115 9.90 1.44 7.44
CA SER A 115 10.31 2.32 8.54
C SER A 115 9.16 3.20 9.04
N GLY A 116 8.12 3.40 8.22
CA GLY A 116 6.97 4.26 8.50
C GLY A 116 7.09 5.66 7.88
N SER A 117 8.19 5.94 7.19
CA SER A 117 8.49 7.23 6.57
C SER A 117 8.31 7.24 5.05
N GLU A 118 8.17 6.06 4.45
CA GLU A 118 8.00 5.86 3.02
C GLU A 118 6.72 6.51 2.49
N SER A 119 6.77 6.98 1.24
CA SER A 119 5.62 7.59 0.56
C SER A 119 4.58 6.57 0.10
N PHE A 120 5.03 5.34 -0.24
CA PHE A 120 4.16 4.26 -0.72
C PHE A 120 4.56 2.91 -0.13
N LEU A 121 3.59 2.01 0.04
CA LEU A 121 3.82 0.69 0.63
C LEU A 121 4.80 -0.16 -0.20
N TRP A 122 4.73 -0.07 -1.53
CA TRP A 122 5.65 -0.78 -2.44
C TRP A 122 7.06 -0.18 -2.48
N SER A 123 7.31 0.96 -1.84
CA SER A 123 8.66 1.51 -1.65
C SER A 123 9.38 0.87 -0.46
N CYS A 124 8.68 0.11 0.37
CA CYS A 124 9.28 -0.57 1.51
C CYS A 124 10.05 -1.82 1.08
N PRO A 125 11.10 -2.23 1.82
CA PRO A 125 11.73 -3.53 1.62
C PRO A 125 10.72 -4.68 1.72
N VAL A 126 10.79 -5.61 0.76
CA VAL A 126 9.83 -6.73 0.67
C VAL A 126 10.49 -8.09 0.84
N THR A 127 9.73 -9.03 1.41
CA THR A 127 10.04 -10.45 1.38
C THR A 127 8.90 -11.19 0.69
N VAL A 128 9.18 -11.84 -0.44
CA VAL A 128 8.18 -12.50 -1.31
C VAL A 128 8.13 -14.02 -1.10
N LEU A 129 9.23 -14.62 -0.62
CA LEU A 129 9.35 -16.06 -0.38
C LEU A 129 9.62 -16.32 1.11
N GLY A 130 9.02 -17.37 1.68
CA GLY A 130 9.22 -17.77 3.08
C GLY A 130 8.30 -17.09 4.10
N GLY A 131 7.13 -16.59 3.66
CA GLY A 131 6.06 -16.18 4.58
C GLY A 131 5.49 -17.38 5.34
N SER A 132 5.20 -17.21 6.64
CA SER A 132 4.40 -18.18 7.40
C SER A 132 3.06 -18.39 6.69
N ASP A 133 2.55 -19.62 6.65
CA ASP A 133 1.21 -19.88 6.12
C ASP A 133 0.20 -18.99 6.86
N CYS A 134 -0.40 -18.04 6.14
CA CYS A 134 -1.54 -17.26 6.63
C CYS A 134 -2.81 -18.10 6.52
N SER A 135 -2.71 -19.38 6.92
CA SER A 135 -3.70 -20.44 6.82
C SER A 135 -4.88 -20.25 7.76
N HIS A 136 -4.71 -19.40 8.79
CA HIS A 136 -5.78 -18.98 9.70
C HIS A 136 -6.46 -17.68 9.26
N GLY A 137 -6.35 -17.27 8.00
CA GLY A 137 -7.17 -16.22 7.36
C GLY A 137 -7.19 -14.83 8.03
N ASN A 138 -6.24 -14.52 8.91
CA ASN A 138 -6.10 -13.18 9.49
C ASN A 138 -5.54 -12.21 8.44
N THR A 139 -6.35 -11.23 8.05
CA THR A 139 -5.96 -10.18 7.11
C THR A 139 -5.46 -8.93 7.85
N ALA A 140 -4.57 -8.19 7.21
CA ALA A 140 -4.06 -6.93 7.70
C ALA A 140 -5.18 -5.88 7.68
N SER A 141 -5.33 -5.15 8.79
CA SER A 141 -6.25 -4.01 8.88
C SER A 141 -5.56 -2.82 9.53
N VAL A 142 -6.13 -1.63 9.32
CA VAL A 142 -5.63 -0.39 9.90
C VAL A 142 -6.79 0.52 10.32
N ILE A 143 -6.58 1.23 11.42
CA ILE A 143 -7.36 2.40 11.82
C ILE A 143 -6.43 3.61 11.74
N CYS A 144 -6.75 4.58 10.90
CA CYS A 144 -6.01 5.82 10.77
C CYS A 144 -6.68 6.95 11.58
N SER A 145 -5.97 8.07 11.76
CA SER A 145 -6.49 9.26 12.44
C SER A 145 -7.69 9.91 11.75
N GLY A 146 -7.97 9.53 10.51
CA GLY A 146 -8.96 10.18 9.66
C GLY A 146 -8.47 11.53 9.16
N LYS A 147 -9.05 12.00 8.04
CA LYS A 147 -8.92 13.40 7.65
C LYS A 147 -9.68 14.25 8.66
N ARG A 148 -9.04 15.27 9.23
CA ARG A 148 -9.76 16.34 9.92
C ARG A 148 -10.45 17.23 8.88
N GLU A 149 -11.43 16.70 8.15
CA GLU A 149 -12.36 17.56 7.43
C GLU A 149 -13.35 18.14 8.46
N GLY A 150 -13.06 19.34 8.95
CA GLY A 150 -14.10 20.23 9.45
C GLY A 150 -14.62 20.07 10.89
N GLN A 151 -13.96 19.37 11.81
CA GLN A 151 -14.34 19.42 13.25
C GLN A 151 -13.93 20.74 13.95
N GLY A 152 -13.57 21.79 13.20
CA GLY A 152 -13.35 23.15 13.71
C GLY A 152 -14.52 24.11 13.54
N LEU A 153 -15.59 23.74 12.82
CA LEU A 153 -16.73 24.65 12.54
C LEU A 153 -18.05 24.25 13.22
N LEU A 154 -18.20 22.99 13.62
CA LEU A 154 -19.42 22.49 14.28
C LEU A 154 -19.49 22.82 15.78
N VAL A 155 -18.35 23.03 16.45
CA VAL A 155 -18.35 23.45 17.87
C VAL A 155 -18.74 24.92 18.02
N LEU A 156 -18.42 25.78 17.03
CA LEU A 156 -18.77 27.20 17.09
C LEU A 156 -20.25 27.47 16.77
N ARG A 157 -20.97 26.52 16.17
CA ARG A 157 -22.42 26.66 15.90
C ARG A 157 -23.34 26.22 17.04
N MET A 158 -22.82 25.59 18.11
CA MET A 158 -23.63 25.19 19.27
C MET A 158 -23.56 26.16 20.46
N LEU A 159 -22.99 27.36 20.29
CA LEU A 159 -22.89 28.39 21.34
C LEU A 159 -23.61 29.70 21.00
N LEU A 160 -24.51 29.72 20.00
CA LEU A 160 -25.28 30.91 19.62
C LEU A 160 -26.76 30.61 19.31
N GLU A 161 -27.42 29.80 20.13
CA GLU A 161 -28.88 29.82 20.29
C GLU A 161 -29.25 29.81 21.77
#